data_AF-A0AAW9HAI7-F1
#
_entry.id   AF-A0AAW9HAI7-F1
#
_cell.length_a   1.000
_cell.length_b   1.000
_cell.length_c   1.000
_cell.angle_alpha   90.00
_cell.angle_beta   90.00
_cell.angle_gamma   90.00
#
_symmetry.space_group_name_H-M   'P 1'
#
loop_
_entity.id
_entity.type
_entity.pdbx_description
1 polymer ?
#
loop_
_entity_poly.entity_id
_entity_poly.type
_entity_poly.pdbx_seq_one_letter_code
_entity_poly.pdbx_strand_id
1 'polypeptide(L)'
;MENHQDFSGIPTDLEEHKVARWASLLAKATWVVLALGLVIGLVFWATASGSTGQDLGVLSWCITFAASIALMSIRQFLLSERR
;
A
#
# COMPACT_ATOMS: atom_id res chain seq x y z
N MET A 1 -24.97 34.91 -5.42
CA MET A 1 -24.44 33.58 -5.80
C MET A 1 -22.99 33.80 -6.21
N GLU A 2 -22.12 33.95 -5.22
CA GLU A 2 -20.69 34.18 -5.45
C GLU A 2 -20.01 32.81 -5.59
N ASN A 3 -19.67 32.47 -6.83
CA ASN A 3 -18.67 31.44 -7.10
C ASN A 3 -17.33 32.02 -6.65
N HIS A 4 -16.88 31.66 -5.45
CA HIS A 4 -15.47 31.83 -5.07
C HIS A 4 -14.63 30.90 -5.95
N GLN A 5 -14.26 31.41 -7.12
CA GLN A 5 -13.14 30.87 -7.87
C GLN A 5 -11.88 31.26 -7.10
N ASP A 6 -11.39 30.32 -6.31
CA ASP A 6 -10.07 30.38 -5.69
C ASP A 6 -9.02 30.32 -6.81
N PHE A 7 -8.80 31.47 -7.43
CA PHE A 7 -7.80 31.73 -8.45
C PHE A 7 -6.44 31.94 -7.74
N SER A 8 -5.96 30.91 -7.06
CA SER A 8 -4.53 30.81 -6.81
C SER A 8 -3.94 30.28 -8.13
N GLY A 9 -3.05 31.02 -8.78
CA GLY A 9 -2.32 30.55 -9.97
C GLY A 9 -1.38 29.36 -9.71
N ILE A 10 -1.63 28.60 -8.64
CA ILE A 10 -1.01 27.34 -8.30
C ILE A 10 -1.77 26.28 -9.11
N PRO A 11 -1.10 25.54 -10.00
CA PRO A 11 -1.75 24.51 -10.81
C PRO A 11 -2.17 23.31 -9.93
N THR A 12 -3.32 23.41 -9.28
CA THR A 12 -3.96 22.34 -8.50
C THR A 12 -4.27 21.10 -9.33
N ASP A 13 -4.56 21.27 -10.63
CA ASP A 13 -4.74 20.16 -11.59
C ASP A 13 -3.49 19.27 -11.73
N LEU A 14 -2.29 19.84 -11.65
CA LEU A 14 -1.03 19.07 -11.75
C LEU A 14 -0.81 18.20 -10.50
N GLU A 15 -1.23 18.68 -9.32
CA GLU A 15 -1.14 17.94 -8.07
C GLU A 15 -2.17 16.81 -8.04
N GLU A 16 -3.40 17.03 -8.50
CA GLU A 16 -4.42 15.98 -8.59
C GLU A 16 -4.00 14.82 -9.50
N HIS A 17 -3.41 15.08 -10.66
CA HIS A 17 -2.93 14.02 -11.54
C HIS A 17 -1.75 13.24 -10.93
N LYS A 18 -0.84 13.93 -10.24
CA LYS A 18 0.26 13.27 -9.52
C LYS A 18 -0.26 12.38 -8.40
N VAL A 19 -1.16 12.89 -7.55
CA VAL A 19 -1.71 12.12 -6.42
C VAL A 19 -2.50 10.90 -6.90
N ALA A 20 -3.23 11.00 -8.01
CA ALA A 20 -3.98 9.86 -8.57
C ALA A 20 -3.02 8.76 -9.05
N ARG A 21 -1.90 9.17 -9.66
CA ARG A 21 -0.82 8.26 -10.08
C ARG A 21 -0.18 7.60 -8.86
N TRP A 22 0.13 8.33 -7.79
CA TRP A 22 0.69 7.77 -6.56
C TRP A 22 -0.27 6.78 -5.87
N ALA A 23 -1.56 7.12 -5.77
CA ALA A 23 -2.56 6.21 -5.20
C ALA A 23 -2.70 4.91 -6.00
N SER A 24 -2.61 4.98 -7.33
CA SER A 24 -2.59 3.79 -8.20
C SER A 24 -1.32 2.96 -8.04
N LEU A 25 -0.15 3.63 -7.94
CA LEU A 25 1.13 2.96 -7.70
C LEU A 25 1.14 2.25 -6.34
N LEU A 26 0.59 2.86 -5.29
CA LEU A 26 0.46 2.23 -3.98
C LEU A 26 -0.39 0.96 -4.03
N ALA A 27 -1.53 0.99 -4.74
CA ALA A 27 -2.36 -0.20 -4.89
C ALA A 27 -1.63 -1.33 -5.62
N LYS A 28 -0.86 -1.02 -6.67
CA LYS A 28 -0.01 -2.01 -7.36
C LYS A 28 1.10 -2.54 -6.45
N ALA A 29 1.74 -1.66 -5.68
CA ALA A 29 2.78 -2.04 -4.73
C ALA A 29 2.23 -3.00 -3.66
N THR A 30 1.02 -2.78 -3.13
CA THR A 30 0.37 -3.70 -2.20
C THR A 30 0.22 -5.10 -2.79
N TRP A 31 -0.21 -5.22 -4.06
CA TRP A 31 -0.31 -6.53 -4.72
C TRP A 31 1.03 -7.22 -4.89
N VAL A 32 2.08 -6.47 -5.24
CA VAL A 32 3.45 -7.01 -5.34
C VAL A 32 3.94 -7.49 -3.97
N VAL A 33 3.72 -6.70 -2.91
CA VAL A 33 4.11 -7.05 -1.54
C VAL A 33 3.36 -8.30 -1.07
N LEU A 34 2.06 -8.41 -1.34
CA LEU A 34 1.27 -9.60 -1.02
C LEU A 34 1.79 -10.84 -1.74
N ALA A 35 2.03 -10.75 -3.05
CA ALA A 35 2.55 -11.87 -3.83
C ALA A 35 3.94 -12.31 -3.33
N LEU A 36 4.83 -11.34 -3.07
CA LEU A 36 6.18 -11.62 -2.59
C LEU A 36 6.16 -12.24 -1.18
N GLY A 37 5.40 -11.66 -0.27
CA GLY A 37 5.29 -12.16 1.10
C GLY A 37 4.63 -13.54 1.19
N LEU A 38 3.65 -13.83 0.32
CA LEU A 38 3.08 -15.17 0.20
C LEU A 38 4.17 -16.19 -0.18
N VAL A 39 4.95 -15.89 -1.23
CA VAL A 39 6.04 -16.76 -1.69
C VAL A 39 7.10 -16.95 -0.62
N ILE A 40 7.54 -15.86 0.04
CA ILE A 40 8.54 -15.93 1.10
C ILE A 40 8.07 -16.81 2.26
N GLY A 41 6.84 -16.62 2.75
CA GLY A 41 6.31 -17.44 3.84
C GLY A 41 6.16 -18.91 3.42
N LEU A 42 5.83 -19.19 2.16
CA LEU A 42 5.76 -20.56 1.63
C LEU A 42 7.15 -21.21 1.52
N VAL A 43 8.18 -20.43 1.16
CA VAL A 43 9.57 -20.88 1.17
C VAL A 43 10.01 -21.21 2.59
N PHE A 44 9.76 -20.35 3.58
CA PHE A 44 10.08 -20.65 4.98
C PHE A 44 9.35 -21.90 5.47
N TRP A 45 8.08 -22.05 5.13
CA TRP A 45 7.28 -23.22 5.47
C TRP A 45 7.84 -24.51 4.87
N ALA A 46 8.30 -24.47 3.61
CA ALA A 46 8.80 -25.64 2.90
C ALA A 46 10.25 -26.02 3.25
N THR A 47 11.07 -25.04 3.66
CA THR A 47 12.53 -25.23 3.83
C THR A 47 12.96 -25.48 5.26
N ALA A 48 12.22 -24.99 6.26
CA ALA A 48 12.57 -25.18 7.65
C ALA A 48 11.82 -26.39 8.24
N SER A 49 12.59 -27.41 8.65
CA SER A 49 12.07 -28.63 9.26
C SER A 49 11.49 -28.35 10.64
N GLY A 50 10.28 -28.86 10.90
CA GLY A 50 9.63 -28.81 12.22
C GLY A 50 8.80 -27.54 12.47
N SER A 51 8.43 -27.32 13.74
CA SER A 51 7.55 -26.22 14.16
C SER A 51 8.13 -24.83 13.87
N THR A 52 9.46 -24.69 13.92
CA THR A 52 10.15 -23.43 13.66
C THR A 52 9.92 -22.90 12.24
N GLY A 53 9.82 -23.77 11.24
CA GLY A 53 9.53 -23.35 9.87
C GLY A 53 8.10 -22.85 9.67
N GLN A 54 7.16 -23.50 10.35
CA GLN A 54 5.76 -23.09 10.34
C GLN A 54 5.59 -21.73 11.04
N ASP A 55 6.21 -21.54 12.20
CA ASP A 55 6.18 -20.27 12.95
C ASP A 55 6.76 -19.11 12.11
N LEU A 56 7.90 -19.33 11.45
CA LEU A 56 8.51 -18.33 10.56
C LEU A 56 7.66 -18.01 9.33
N GLY A 57 7.04 -19.02 8.72
CA GLY A 57 6.11 -18.83 7.61
C GLY A 57 4.90 -17.99 8.01
N VAL A 58 4.28 -18.31 9.15
CA VAL A 58 3.15 -17.55 9.69
C VAL A 58 3.55 -16.12 10.04
N LEU A 59 4.69 -15.92 10.72
CA LEU A 59 5.20 -14.57 11.03
C LEU A 59 5.44 -13.75 9.76
N SER A 60 6.00 -14.36 8.71
CA SER A 60 6.21 -13.70 7.42
C SER A 60 4.88 -13.22 6.80
N TRP A 61 3.85 -14.07 6.81
CA TRP A 61 2.52 -13.69 6.32
C TRP A 61 1.88 -12.59 7.18
N CYS A 62 2.01 -12.64 8.50
CA CYS A 62 1.54 -11.59 9.41
C CYS A 62 2.19 -10.23 9.11
N ILE A 63 3.52 -10.20 8.95
CA ILE A 63 4.26 -8.97 8.61
C ILE A 63 3.83 -8.44 7.23
N THR A 64 3.67 -9.33 6.25
CA THR A 64 3.20 -8.98 4.91
C THR A 64 1.80 -8.35 4.94
N PHE A 65 0.90 -8.92 5.74
CA PHE A 65 -0.45 -8.41 5.90
C PHE A 65 -0.46 -7.05 6.60
N ALA A 66 0.33 -6.88 7.66
CA ALA A 66 0.49 -5.60 8.34
C ALA A 66 1.06 -4.51 7.40
N ALA A 67 2.08 -4.85 6.61
CA ALA A 67 2.65 -3.94 5.61
C ALA A 67 1.63 -3.55 4.52
N SER A 68 0.80 -4.51 4.11
CA SER A 68 -0.27 -4.28 3.12
C SER A 68 -1.35 -3.34 3.65
N ILE A 69 -1.74 -3.49 4.92
CA ILE A 69 -2.63 -2.55 5.61
C ILE A 69 -1.99 -1.17 5.68
N ALA A 70 -0.73 -1.07 6.09
CA ALA A 70 -0.03 0.22 6.18
C ALA A 70 -0.01 0.95 4.82
N LEU A 71 0.30 0.24 3.72
CA LEU A 71 0.25 0.77 2.36
C LEU A 71 -1.15 1.26 1.98
N MET A 72 -2.19 0.51 2.30
CA MET A 72 -3.57 0.93 2.03
C MET A 72 -3.99 2.12 2.91
N SER A 73 -3.56 2.19 4.16
CA SER A 73 -3.80 3.34 5.04
C SER A 73 -3.15 4.61 4.50
N ILE A 74 -1.91 4.53 4.00
CA ILE A 74 -1.22 5.66 3.34
C ILE A 74 -1.99 6.07 2.08
N ARG A 75 -2.48 5.10 1.29
CA ARG A 75 -3.31 5.39 0.11
C ARG A 75 -4.59 6.14 0.50
N GLN A 76 -5.29 5.70 1.55
CA GLN A 76 -6.51 6.37 2.01
C GLN A 76 -6.21 7.77 2.57
N PHE A 77 -5.09 7.94 3.28
CA PHE A 77 -4.62 9.24 3.75
C PHE A 77 -4.41 10.22 2.58
N LEU A 78 -3.65 9.82 1.55
CA LEU A 78 -3.44 10.62 0.34
C LEU A 78 -4.72 10.96 -0.42
N LEU A 79 -5.73 10.08 -0.39
CA LEU A 79 -7.03 10.35 -1.00
C LEU A 79 -7.90 11.23 -0.11
N SER A 80 -7.74 11.17 1.21
CA SER A 80 -8.49 11.99 2.16
C SER A 80 -8.03 13.45 2.16
N GLU A 81 -6.74 13.73 1.92
CA GLU A 81 -6.20 15.08 1.73
C GLU A 81 -6.78 15.82 0.51
N ARG A 82 -7.57 15.14 -0.34
CA ARG A 82 -8.32 15.76 -1.45
C ARG A 82 -9.72 16.28 -1.10
N ARG A 83 -10.30 15.89 0.04
CA ARG A 83 -11.65 16.31 0.43
C ARG A 83 -11.59 17.51 1.36
#